data_AF-A0A085LW24-F1
#
_entry.id   AF-A0A085LW24-F1
#
_cell.length_a   1.000
_cell.length_b   1.000
_cell.length_c   1.000
_cell.angle_alpha   90.00
_cell.angle_beta   90.00
_cell.angle_gamma   90.00
#
_symmetry.space_group_name_H-M   'P 1'
#
loop_
_entity.id
_entity.type
_entity.pdbx_description
1 polymer ?
#
loop_
_entity_poly.entity_id
_entity_poly.type
_entity_poly.pdbx_seq_one_letter_code
_entity_poly.pdbx_strand_id
1 'polypeptide(L)'
;MILIRKTQNQAYSKEITALRRQRELAADSSLIKLTPFVDTRQILCVGGRLENAPIPLDSRHPVILPRTHCLTELIIWDTHDRLAHASADRTLHEIRKLYWIPKGRTTVRRILNRCLKCKRLYAFPKTPKMAALPKFRLTPGLPAFTHCGVDYFGPFEVNIFRRMVKRWACLFTCLITRAVHLEVAYTLDTDSFLSALFRFEQRRGTPAAYWSDNGTNIVGAKWEIQECIQRLDHAKIAEILSIRRVTWHFNPPAAPHMGGAWEALIRSAKRALTAIFYKRTLTDEILLTALCYVENLLNGRPLAYAPSETREMEVLTPHHLLTGRNQPNFPPDLFTDFRPYFPQTLEGMLKL
;
A
#
# COMPACT_ATOMS: atom_id res chain seq x y z
N MET A 1 -5.29 -39.93 -28.18
CA MET A 1 -4.01 -40.11 -28.93
C MET A 1 -4.06 -39.74 -30.41
N ILE A 2 -5.16 -39.99 -31.15
CA ILE A 2 -5.25 -39.69 -32.59
C ILE A 2 -5.00 -38.21 -32.93
N LEU A 3 -5.59 -37.28 -32.17
CA LEU A 3 -5.44 -35.83 -32.38
C LEU A 3 -4.00 -35.35 -32.20
N ILE A 4 -3.28 -35.91 -31.21
CA ILE A 4 -1.87 -35.61 -30.94
C ILE A 4 -1.02 -36.05 -32.13
N ARG A 5 -1.20 -37.28 -32.61
CA ARG A 5 -0.46 -37.80 -33.76
C ARG A 5 -0.71 -36.97 -35.02
N LYS A 6 -1.96 -36.57 -35.28
CA LYS A 6 -2.31 -35.69 -36.41
C LYS A 6 -1.63 -34.32 -36.28
N THR A 7 -1.68 -33.73 -35.09
CA THR A 7 -1.06 -32.43 -34.77
C THR A 7 0.46 -32.47 -34.96
N GLN A 8 1.12 -33.53 -34.49
CA GLN A 8 2.55 -33.72 -34.65
C GLN A 8 2.94 -33.94 -36.11
N ASN A 9 2.19 -34.74 -36.86
CA ASN A 9 2.43 -34.91 -38.30
C ASN A 9 2.26 -33.60 -39.08
N GLN A 10 1.36 -32.71 -38.67
CA GLN A 10 1.19 -31.40 -39.31
C GLN A 10 2.35 -30.46 -39.01
N ALA A 11 2.86 -30.46 -37.77
CA ALA A 11 3.88 -29.50 -37.34
C ALA A 11 5.33 -29.98 -37.51
N TYR A 12 5.56 -31.29 -37.44
CA TYR A 12 6.90 -31.91 -37.35
C TYR A 12 7.05 -33.08 -38.34
N SER A 13 6.42 -32.99 -39.52
CA SER A 13 6.45 -34.05 -40.54
C SER A 13 7.86 -34.46 -40.95
N LYS A 14 8.76 -33.47 -41.12
CA LYS A 14 10.15 -33.68 -41.53
C LYS A 14 10.92 -34.45 -40.46
N GLU A 15 10.80 -34.02 -39.21
CA GLU A 15 11.45 -34.62 -38.05
C GLU A 15 10.95 -36.04 -37.80
N ILE A 16 9.64 -36.27 -37.87
CA ILE A 16 9.05 -37.60 -37.70
C ILE A 16 9.54 -38.56 -38.80
N THR A 17 9.63 -38.08 -40.05
CA THR A 17 10.12 -38.90 -41.17
C THR A 17 11.60 -39.24 -41.03
N ALA A 18 12.43 -38.30 -40.57
CA ALA A 18 13.85 -38.53 -40.30
C ALA A 18 14.05 -39.57 -39.19
N LEU A 19 13.35 -39.41 -38.07
CA LEU A 19 13.43 -40.32 -36.92
C LEU A 19 12.93 -41.74 -37.25
N ARG A 20 11.86 -41.86 -38.06
CA ARG A 20 11.40 -43.17 -38.55
C ARG A 20 12.43 -43.89 -39.42
N ARG A 21 13.24 -43.13 -40.15
CA ARG A 21 14.31 -43.66 -41.02
C ARG A 21 15.66 -43.80 -40.29
N GLN A 22 15.67 -43.66 -38.95
CA GLN A 22 16.88 -43.66 -38.12
C GLN A 22 17.95 -42.66 -38.59
N ARG A 23 17.53 -41.53 -39.16
CA ARG A 23 18.42 -40.44 -39.57
C ARG A 23 18.47 -39.38 -38.48
N GLU A 24 19.64 -38.75 -38.35
CA GLU A 24 19.79 -37.60 -37.47
C GLU A 24 18.91 -36.43 -37.90
N LEU A 25 18.45 -35.65 -36.92
CA LEU A 25 17.68 -34.44 -37.19
C LEU A 25 18.59 -33.35 -37.74
N ALA A 26 18.03 -32.54 -38.65
CA ALA A 26 18.74 -31.38 -39.17
C ALA A 26 19.13 -30.39 -38.04
N ALA A 27 20.32 -29.79 -38.15
CA ALA A 27 20.89 -28.94 -37.11
C ALA A 27 20.05 -27.68 -36.80
N ASP A 28 19.18 -27.27 -37.73
CA ASP A 28 18.25 -26.16 -37.61
C ASP A 28 16.93 -26.54 -36.92
N SER A 29 16.68 -27.82 -36.63
CA SER A 29 15.44 -28.27 -36.02
C SER A 29 15.30 -27.74 -34.59
N SER A 30 14.15 -27.13 -34.31
CA SER A 30 13.79 -26.63 -32.98
C SER A 30 13.72 -27.71 -31.89
N LEU A 31 13.67 -28.99 -32.30
CA LEU A 31 13.53 -30.15 -31.42
C LEU A 31 14.85 -30.87 -31.14
N ILE A 32 15.95 -30.55 -31.83
CA ILE A 32 17.22 -31.29 -31.72
C ILE A 32 17.75 -31.35 -30.28
N LYS A 33 17.56 -30.26 -29.52
CA LYS A 33 17.98 -30.15 -28.10
C LYS A 33 17.17 -31.03 -27.14
N LEU A 34 16.06 -31.61 -27.61
CA LEU A 34 15.16 -32.45 -26.81
C LEU A 34 15.42 -33.95 -27.03
N THR A 35 16.43 -34.32 -27.83
CA THR A 35 16.75 -35.70 -28.18
C THR A 35 15.49 -36.52 -28.50
N PRO A 36 14.62 -36.05 -29.41
CA PRO A 36 13.27 -36.58 -29.55
C PRO A 36 13.29 -37.97 -30.19
N PHE A 37 12.37 -38.82 -29.78
CA PHE A 37 12.18 -40.15 -30.36
C PHE A 37 10.71 -40.43 -30.63
N VAL A 38 10.43 -41.43 -31.47
CA VAL A 38 9.07 -41.87 -31.79
C VAL A 38 8.77 -43.11 -30.96
N ASP A 39 7.78 -43.02 -30.07
CA ASP A 39 7.32 -44.14 -29.25
C ASP A 39 6.57 -45.19 -30.09
N THR A 40 6.37 -46.38 -29.54
CA THR A 40 5.55 -47.49 -30.06
C THR A 40 4.19 -47.05 -30.60
N ARG A 41 3.60 -46.02 -29.98
CA ARG A 41 2.32 -45.39 -30.37
C ARG A 41 2.41 -44.48 -31.60
N GLN A 42 3.57 -44.37 -32.26
CA GLN A 42 3.86 -43.48 -33.38
C GLN A 42 3.68 -41.99 -33.02
N ILE A 43 4.05 -41.62 -31.80
CA ILE A 43 3.97 -40.27 -31.24
C ILE A 43 5.38 -39.78 -30.93
N LEU A 44 5.63 -38.50 -31.22
CA LEU A 44 6.90 -37.84 -30.94
C LEU A 44 6.98 -37.46 -29.44
N CYS A 45 7.99 -37.99 -28.76
CA CYS A 45 8.21 -37.79 -27.33
C CYS A 45 9.60 -37.20 -27.07
N VAL A 46 9.77 -36.56 -25.91
CA VAL A 46 11.06 -36.07 -25.44
C VAL A 46 11.90 -37.24 -24.95
N GLY A 47 13.11 -37.40 -25.50
CA GLY A 47 14.13 -38.26 -24.91
C GLY A 47 14.87 -37.53 -23.79
N GLY A 48 15.53 -38.25 -22.89
CA GLY A 48 16.32 -37.58 -21.86
C GLY A 48 16.77 -38.44 -20.70
N ARG A 49 17.32 -37.76 -19.70
CA ARG A 49 18.10 -38.32 -18.57
C ARG A 49 17.25 -38.98 -17.47
N LEU A 50 15.93 -39.05 -17.65
CA LEU A 50 14.99 -39.60 -16.66
C LEU A 50 14.53 -41.02 -16.99
N GLU A 51 15.20 -41.69 -17.94
CA GLU A 51 14.85 -43.04 -18.41
C GLU A 51 14.77 -44.06 -17.25
N ASN A 52 15.72 -43.99 -16.32
CA ASN A 52 15.84 -44.87 -15.15
C ASN A 52 15.06 -44.39 -13.91
N ALA A 53 14.34 -43.27 -13.98
CA ALA A 53 13.62 -42.75 -12.84
C ALA A 53 12.35 -43.59 -12.55
N PRO A 54 11.98 -43.86 -11.28
CA PRO A 54 10.81 -44.64 -10.90
C PRO A 54 9.52 -43.80 -11.01
N ILE A 55 9.27 -43.23 -12.18
CA ILE A 55 8.11 -42.40 -12.50
C ILE A 55 7.38 -42.96 -13.73
N PRO A 56 6.07 -42.64 -13.90
CA PRO A 56 5.31 -43.11 -15.06
C PRO A 56 5.99 -42.79 -16.39
N LEU A 57 5.86 -43.68 -17.37
CA LEU A 57 6.53 -43.56 -18.68
C LEU A 57 6.20 -42.24 -19.39
N ASP A 58 4.93 -41.81 -19.33
CA ASP A 58 4.48 -40.54 -19.93
C ASP A 58 5.10 -39.31 -19.23
N SER A 59 5.50 -39.42 -17.96
CA SER A 59 6.24 -38.39 -17.23
C SER A 59 7.75 -38.42 -17.54
N ARG A 60 8.30 -39.60 -17.86
CA ARG A 60 9.70 -39.76 -18.30
C ARG A 60 9.90 -39.16 -19.68
N HIS A 61 8.94 -39.43 -20.56
CA HIS A 61 8.99 -39.09 -21.98
C HIS A 61 7.74 -38.30 -22.39
N PRO A 62 7.63 -37.04 -21.92
CA PRO A 62 6.47 -36.22 -22.22
C PRO A 62 6.31 -36.02 -23.72
N VAL A 63 5.05 -36.02 -24.16
CA VAL A 63 4.68 -35.92 -25.57
C VAL A 63 4.96 -34.52 -26.09
N ILE A 64 5.67 -34.39 -27.22
CA ILE A 64 6.00 -33.08 -27.77
C ILE A 64 4.78 -32.47 -28.46
N LEU A 65 4.37 -31.28 -28.01
CA LEU A 65 3.28 -30.52 -28.62
C LEU A 65 3.83 -29.27 -29.32
N PRO A 66 3.33 -28.92 -30.51
CA PRO A 66 3.69 -27.70 -31.19
C PRO A 66 3.22 -26.45 -30.45
N ARG A 67 4.03 -25.40 -30.50
CA ARG A 67 3.79 -24.13 -29.79
C ARG A 67 2.53 -23.41 -30.29
N THR A 68 2.28 -23.46 -31.60
CA THR A 68 1.24 -22.72 -32.31
C THR A 68 0.27 -23.68 -32.97
N HIS A 69 -0.54 -24.36 -32.15
CA HIS A 69 -1.58 -25.25 -32.64
C HIS A 69 -2.79 -25.21 -31.72
N CYS A 70 -3.99 -25.30 -32.31
CA CYS A 70 -5.26 -25.23 -31.60
C CYS A 70 -5.34 -26.25 -30.45
N LEU A 71 -4.92 -27.50 -30.69
CA LEU A 71 -4.87 -28.55 -29.66
C LEU A 71 -4.03 -28.13 -28.43
N THR A 72 -2.87 -27.52 -28.65
CA THR A 72 -2.00 -27.05 -27.55
C THR A 72 -2.67 -25.93 -26.78
N GLU A 73 -3.36 -25.01 -27.46
CA GLU A 73 -4.09 -23.94 -26.79
C GLU A 73 -5.24 -24.48 -25.94
N LEU A 74 -6.01 -25.46 -26.47
CA LEU A 74 -7.08 -26.12 -25.74
C LEU A 74 -6.59 -26.88 -24.49
N ILE A 75 -5.49 -27.61 -24.59
CA ILE A 75 -4.88 -28.32 -23.44
C ILE A 75 -4.45 -27.32 -22.35
N ILE A 76 -3.88 -26.17 -22.75
CA ILE A 76 -3.49 -25.12 -21.81
C ILE A 76 -4.71 -24.52 -21.11
N TRP A 77 -5.79 -24.25 -21.86
CA TRP A 77 -7.05 -23.74 -21.30
C TRP A 77 -7.69 -24.70 -20.32
N ASP A 78 -7.87 -25.97 -20.72
CA ASP A 78 -8.44 -27.01 -19.88
C ASP A 78 -7.64 -27.19 -18.58
N THR A 79 -6.30 -27.24 -18.68
CA THR A 79 -5.44 -27.36 -17.50
C THR A 79 -5.53 -26.13 -16.59
N HIS A 80 -5.65 -24.94 -17.17
CA HIS A 80 -5.80 -23.70 -16.40
C HIS A 80 -7.13 -23.65 -15.65
N ASP A 81 -8.22 -24.06 -16.28
CA ASP A 81 -9.55 -24.12 -15.67
C ASP A 81 -9.63 -25.21 -14.60
N ARG A 82 -9.08 -26.40 -14.87
CA ARG A 82 -9.00 -27.52 -13.89
C ARG A 82 -8.19 -27.16 -12.65
N LEU A 83 -7.16 -26.33 -12.80
CA LEU A 83 -6.34 -25.83 -11.69
C LEU A 83 -6.90 -24.54 -11.06
N ALA A 84 -8.18 -24.24 -11.27
CA ALA A 84 -8.86 -23.08 -10.70
C ALA A 84 -8.12 -21.76 -10.97
N HIS A 85 -7.73 -21.53 -12.21
CA HIS A 85 -7.05 -20.31 -12.65
C HIS A 85 -5.66 -20.06 -12.02
N ALA A 86 -4.93 -21.13 -11.71
CA ALA A 86 -3.57 -21.05 -11.19
C ALA A 86 -2.60 -20.26 -12.08
N SER A 87 -1.47 -19.87 -11.49
CA SER A 87 -0.42 -19.09 -12.16
C SER A 87 0.17 -19.82 -13.37
N ALA A 88 0.72 -19.07 -14.33
CA ALA A 88 1.32 -19.63 -15.54
C ALA A 88 2.40 -20.68 -15.28
N ASP A 89 3.19 -20.51 -14.20
CA ASP A 89 4.23 -21.46 -13.83
C ASP A 89 3.65 -22.76 -13.27
N ARG A 90 2.55 -22.67 -12.48
CA ARG A 90 1.85 -23.85 -11.97
C ARG A 90 1.15 -24.62 -13.09
N THR A 91 0.46 -23.92 -13.99
CA THR A 91 -0.16 -24.52 -15.18
C THR A 91 0.88 -25.21 -16.05
N LEU A 92 2.04 -24.58 -16.28
CA LEU A 92 3.13 -25.19 -17.05
C LEU A 92 3.69 -26.45 -16.38
N HIS A 93 3.86 -26.44 -15.06
CA HIS A 93 4.33 -27.61 -14.32
C HIS A 93 3.38 -28.80 -14.47
N GLU A 94 2.08 -28.57 -14.38
CA GLU A 94 1.08 -29.62 -14.55
C GLU A 94 1.07 -30.18 -15.97
N ILE A 95 1.17 -29.31 -16.98
CA ILE A 95 1.28 -29.73 -18.40
C ILE A 95 2.53 -30.59 -18.62
N ARG A 96 3.66 -30.24 -18.00
CA ARG A 96 4.95 -30.94 -18.13
C ARG A 96 4.95 -32.38 -17.65
N LYS A 97 3.96 -32.79 -16.85
CA LYS A 97 3.80 -34.19 -16.44
C LYS A 97 3.44 -35.11 -17.61
N LEU A 98 2.82 -34.57 -18.67
CA LEU A 98 2.34 -35.36 -19.81
C LEU A 98 2.84 -34.82 -21.16
N TYR A 99 3.07 -33.50 -21.26
CA TYR A 99 3.35 -32.82 -22.51
C TYR A 99 4.53 -31.86 -22.41
N TRP A 100 5.33 -31.82 -23.47
CA TRP A 100 6.42 -30.88 -23.61
C TRP A 100 6.14 -29.88 -24.73
N ILE A 101 6.04 -28.60 -24.37
CA ILE A 101 5.81 -27.51 -25.33
C ILE A 101 7.10 -26.71 -25.48
N PRO A 102 7.69 -26.62 -26.69
CA PRO A 102 8.83 -25.74 -26.95
C PRO A 102 8.51 -24.28 -26.57
N LYS A 103 9.41 -23.62 -25.84
CA LYS A 103 9.19 -22.29 -25.25
C LYS A 103 7.91 -22.21 -24.39
N GLY A 104 7.53 -23.31 -23.75
CA GLY A 104 6.24 -23.49 -23.05
C GLY A 104 5.86 -22.38 -22.09
N ARG A 105 6.79 -21.82 -21.31
CA ARG A 105 6.52 -20.69 -20.40
C ARG A 105 5.95 -19.48 -21.14
N THR A 106 6.53 -19.11 -22.27
CA THR A 106 6.03 -17.98 -23.08
C THR A 106 4.67 -18.29 -23.70
N THR A 107 4.46 -19.53 -24.11
CA THR A 107 3.21 -19.99 -24.75
C THR A 107 2.06 -19.98 -23.76
N VAL A 108 2.25 -20.56 -22.58
CA VAL A 108 1.26 -20.57 -21.49
C VAL A 108 0.92 -19.14 -21.09
N ARG A 109 1.92 -18.28 -20.81
CA ARG A 109 1.66 -16.85 -20.48
C ARG A 109 0.84 -16.14 -21.57
N ARG A 110 1.18 -16.32 -22.85
CA ARG A 110 0.44 -15.72 -23.98
C ARG A 110 -1.04 -16.09 -23.97
N ILE A 111 -1.36 -17.34 -23.66
CA ILE A 111 -2.74 -17.86 -23.64
C ILE A 111 -3.46 -17.39 -22.39
N LEU A 112 -2.86 -17.55 -21.20
CA LEU A 112 -3.49 -17.14 -19.94
C LEU A 112 -3.71 -15.64 -19.84
N ASN A 113 -2.89 -14.81 -20.49
CA ASN A 113 -3.11 -13.36 -20.60
C ASN A 113 -4.42 -12.99 -21.31
N ARG A 114 -5.11 -13.93 -21.98
CA ARG A 114 -6.42 -13.73 -22.58
C ARG A 114 -7.58 -14.12 -21.64
N CYS A 115 -7.29 -14.74 -20.50
CA CYS A 115 -8.30 -15.20 -19.54
C CYS A 115 -9.01 -14.04 -18.87
N LEU A 116 -10.30 -13.88 -19.17
CA LEU A 116 -11.14 -12.82 -18.61
C LEU A 116 -11.34 -12.98 -17.10
N LYS A 117 -11.46 -14.21 -16.59
CA LYS A 117 -11.58 -14.48 -15.15
C LYS A 117 -10.33 -14.03 -14.40
N CYS A 118 -9.13 -14.40 -14.86
CA CYS A 118 -7.87 -13.92 -14.28
C CYS A 118 -7.73 -12.40 -14.36
N LYS A 119 -8.11 -11.79 -15.50
CA LYS A 119 -8.08 -10.33 -15.64
C LYS A 119 -9.01 -9.64 -14.64
N ARG A 120 -10.20 -10.18 -14.39
CA ARG A 120 -11.13 -9.61 -13.41
C ARG A 120 -10.65 -9.78 -11.97
N LEU A 121 -10.10 -10.94 -11.64
CA LEU A 121 -9.66 -11.27 -10.27
C LEU A 121 -8.33 -10.61 -9.87
N TYR A 122 -7.41 -10.45 -10.83
CA TYR A 122 -6.02 -10.07 -10.54
C TYR A 122 -5.52 -8.87 -11.35
N ALA A 123 -6.40 -8.09 -12.00
CA ALA A 123 -5.99 -6.83 -12.60
C ALA A 123 -5.52 -5.87 -11.49
N PHE A 124 -4.22 -5.57 -11.50
CA PHE A 124 -3.70 -4.44 -10.75
C PHE A 124 -4.01 -3.15 -11.51
N PRO A 125 -4.57 -2.12 -10.85
CA PRO A 125 -4.68 -0.80 -11.47
C PRO A 125 -3.26 -0.32 -11.80
N LYS A 126 -3.02 0.02 -13.07
CA LYS A 126 -1.79 0.73 -13.44
C LYS A 126 -1.82 2.06 -12.69
N THR A 127 -0.81 2.31 -11.87
CA THR A 127 -0.65 3.60 -11.20
C THR A 127 -0.56 4.68 -12.29
N PRO A 128 -1.51 5.64 -12.35
CA PRO A 128 -1.44 6.71 -13.33
C PRO A 128 -0.16 7.53 -13.10
N LYS A 129 0.33 8.17 -14.16
CA LYS A 129 1.45 9.13 -14.06
C LYS A 129 1.10 10.16 -12.98
N MET A 130 1.95 10.31 -11.96
CA MET A 130 1.70 11.27 -10.88
C MET A 130 1.52 12.67 -11.47
N ALA A 131 0.44 13.34 -11.11
CA ALA A 131 0.20 14.71 -11.51
C ALA A 131 1.29 15.63 -10.93
N ALA A 132 1.49 16.80 -11.55
CA ALA A 132 2.38 17.82 -11.01
C ALA A 132 1.93 18.22 -9.60
N LEU A 133 2.89 18.46 -8.70
CA LEU A 133 2.60 18.93 -7.36
C LEU A 133 1.95 20.34 -7.44
N PRO A 134 0.89 20.61 -6.67
CA PRO A 134 0.29 21.93 -6.61
C PRO A 134 1.30 23.01 -6.20
N LYS A 135 1.15 24.23 -6.75
CA LYS A 135 2.05 25.37 -6.48
C LYS A 135 2.25 25.62 -4.98
N PHE A 136 1.18 25.50 -4.20
CA PHE A 136 1.22 25.72 -2.75
C PHE A 136 2.13 24.76 -1.97
N ARG A 137 2.50 23.59 -2.53
CA ARG A 137 3.50 22.69 -1.93
C ARG A 137 4.94 23.08 -2.28
N LEU A 138 5.12 23.92 -3.28
CA LEU A 138 6.41 24.25 -3.86
C LEU A 138 6.86 25.67 -3.54
N THR A 139 5.95 26.56 -3.13
CA THR A 139 6.28 27.95 -2.78
C THR A 139 7.14 28.00 -1.51
N PRO A 140 8.44 28.37 -1.61
CA PRO A 140 9.29 28.54 -0.44
C PRO A 140 9.00 29.88 0.23
N GLY A 141 9.45 30.05 1.49
CA GLY A 141 9.40 31.33 2.21
C GLY A 141 8.06 31.68 2.85
N LEU A 142 7.04 30.82 2.72
CA LEU A 142 5.79 30.97 3.47
C LEU A 142 5.94 30.40 4.89
N PRO A 143 5.31 31.03 5.91
CA PRO A 143 5.25 30.47 7.25
C PRO A 143 4.69 29.05 7.29
N ALA A 144 5.08 28.28 8.30
CA ALA A 144 4.45 26.99 8.53
C ALA A 144 2.93 27.16 8.72
N PHE A 145 2.17 26.18 8.24
CA PHE A 145 0.70 26.17 8.26
C PHE A 145 -0.02 27.18 7.35
N THR A 146 0.65 27.93 6.45
CA THR A 146 -0.05 28.76 5.46
C THR A 146 -1.06 27.95 4.61
N HIS A 147 -0.69 26.72 4.25
CA HIS A 147 -1.59 25.75 3.64
C HIS A 147 -1.69 24.51 4.52
N CYS A 148 -2.89 24.24 5.03
CA CYS A 148 -3.12 23.21 6.04
C CYS A 148 -4.08 22.12 5.52
N GLY A 149 -3.71 20.86 5.68
CA GLY A 149 -4.60 19.72 5.54
C GLY A 149 -5.28 19.41 6.88
N VAL A 150 -6.57 19.11 6.85
CA VAL A 150 -7.38 18.80 8.03
C VAL A 150 -7.98 17.41 7.88
N ASP A 151 -7.81 16.57 8.90
CA ASP A 151 -8.41 15.24 8.95
C ASP A 151 -8.70 14.83 10.41
N TYR A 152 -9.55 13.83 10.59
CA TYR A 152 -9.89 13.29 11.90
C TYR A 152 -9.42 11.85 12.06
N PHE A 153 -9.13 11.45 13.30
CA PHE A 153 -8.88 10.06 13.61
C PHE A 153 -9.29 9.69 15.03
N GLY A 154 -9.60 8.40 15.23
CA GLY A 154 -10.18 7.85 16.45
C GLY A 154 -11.11 6.68 16.09
N PRO A 155 -12.19 6.45 16.87
CA PRO A 155 -12.45 7.05 18.19
C PRO A 155 -11.49 6.53 19.27
N PHE A 156 -11.29 7.32 20.32
CA PHE A 156 -10.62 6.93 21.56
C PHE A 156 -11.66 6.84 22.66
N GLU A 157 -11.72 5.70 23.35
CA GLU A 157 -12.63 5.49 24.47
C GLU A 157 -12.01 6.08 25.74
N VAL A 158 -12.62 7.15 26.25
CA VAL A 158 -12.16 7.91 27.41
C VAL A 158 -13.13 7.72 28.56
N ASN A 159 -12.61 7.44 29.75
CA ASN A 159 -13.38 7.36 30.98
C ASN A 159 -13.58 8.75 31.58
N ILE A 160 -14.83 9.13 31.74
CA ILE A 160 -15.26 10.34 32.46
C ILE A 160 -16.17 9.90 33.59
N PHE A 161 -15.65 9.98 34.81
CA PHE A 161 -16.29 9.43 36.01
C PHE A 161 -16.69 7.96 35.80
N ARG A 162 -17.99 7.67 35.73
CA ARG A 162 -18.56 6.32 35.57
C ARG A 162 -19.00 6.02 34.14
N ARG A 163 -18.70 6.88 33.17
CA ARG A 163 -19.12 6.74 31.77
C ARG A 163 -17.91 6.66 30.86
N MET A 164 -18.02 5.80 29.85
CA MET A 164 -17.07 5.74 28.75
C MET A 164 -17.64 6.56 27.59
N VAL A 165 -16.85 7.49 27.08
CA VAL A 165 -17.24 8.39 25.99
C VAL A 165 -16.20 8.35 24.88
N LYS A 166 -16.66 8.50 23.63
CA LYS A 166 -15.76 8.61 22.49
C LYS A 166 -15.15 10.01 22.43
N ARG A 167 -13.87 10.08 22.10
CA ARG A 167 -13.12 11.28 21.72
C ARG A 167 -12.45 11.06 20.38
N TRP A 168 -12.18 12.16 19.69
CA TRP A 168 -11.49 12.14 18.41
C TRP A 168 -10.29 13.07 18.47
N ALA A 169 -9.30 12.83 17.62
CA ALA A 169 -8.19 13.73 17.40
C ALA A 169 -8.36 14.39 16.03
N CYS A 170 -8.30 15.72 16.01
CA CYS A 170 -8.23 16.52 14.82
C CYS A 170 -6.76 16.75 14.45
N LEU A 171 -6.39 16.34 13.25
CA LEU A 171 -5.07 16.50 12.66
C LEU A 171 -5.05 17.73 11.77
N PHE A 172 -4.17 18.67 12.09
CA PHE A 172 -3.77 19.77 11.22
C PHE A 172 -2.36 19.50 10.70
N THR A 173 -2.18 19.37 9.39
CA THR A 173 -0.85 19.16 8.81
C THR A 173 -0.48 20.27 7.83
N CYS A 174 0.73 20.82 7.96
CA CYS A 174 1.25 21.77 6.98
C CYS A 174 1.57 21.04 5.67
N LEU A 175 1.06 21.54 4.55
CA LEU A 175 1.31 20.95 3.24
C LEU A 175 2.70 21.29 2.68
N ILE A 176 3.34 22.33 3.21
CA ILE A 176 4.69 22.78 2.86
C ILE A 176 5.74 22.06 3.73
N THR A 177 5.74 22.37 5.03
CA THR A 177 6.78 21.89 5.97
C THR A 177 6.53 20.49 6.49
N ARG A 178 5.35 19.90 6.21
CA ARG A 178 4.89 18.62 6.75
C ARG A 178 4.78 18.60 8.27
N ALA A 179 4.81 19.76 8.93
CA ALA A 179 4.46 19.91 10.33
C ALA A 179 3.08 19.34 10.66
N VAL A 180 2.91 18.91 11.89
CA VAL A 180 1.69 18.33 12.44
C VAL A 180 1.30 19.11 13.69
N HIS A 181 0.01 19.32 13.86
CA HIS A 181 -0.61 19.78 15.08
C HIS A 181 -1.84 18.93 15.40
N LEU A 182 -1.99 18.52 16.66
CA LEU A 182 -3.04 17.60 17.10
C LEU A 182 -3.91 18.25 18.18
N GLU A 183 -5.22 18.17 18.00
CA GLU A 183 -6.21 18.72 18.93
C GLU A 183 -7.25 17.68 19.31
N VAL A 184 -7.69 17.67 20.58
CA VAL A 184 -8.81 16.82 21.01
C VAL A 184 -10.14 17.42 20.53
N ALA A 185 -10.96 16.62 19.87
CA ALA A 185 -12.35 16.91 19.61
C ALA A 185 -13.24 16.02 20.48
N TYR A 186 -14.17 16.63 21.19
CA TYR A 186 -15.04 15.95 22.15
C TYR A 186 -16.18 15.21 21.45
N THR A 187 -16.62 15.75 20.32
CA THR A 187 -17.65 15.24 19.42
C THR A 187 -17.23 15.48 17.98
N LEU A 188 -17.95 14.85 17.06
CA LEU A 188 -17.80 14.98 15.61
C LEU A 188 -18.80 16.00 15.02
N ASP A 189 -19.13 17.03 15.79
CA ASP A 189 -20.00 18.13 15.37
C ASP A 189 -19.21 19.40 14.99
N THR A 190 -19.92 20.35 14.39
CA THR A 190 -19.34 21.62 13.93
C THR A 190 -18.72 22.42 15.07
N ASP A 191 -19.33 22.43 16.25
CA ASP A 191 -18.89 23.30 17.35
C ASP A 191 -17.62 22.76 18.03
N SER A 192 -17.49 21.44 18.18
CA SER A 192 -16.27 20.79 18.65
C SER A 192 -15.14 20.91 17.61
N PHE A 193 -15.45 20.85 16.31
CA PHE A 193 -14.48 21.17 15.27
C PHE A 193 -14.00 22.62 15.34
N LEU A 194 -14.91 23.60 15.40
CA LEU A 194 -14.56 25.02 15.48
C LEU A 194 -13.73 25.32 16.74
N SER A 195 -13.99 24.63 17.85
CA SER A 195 -13.18 24.74 19.07
C SER A 195 -11.75 24.22 18.86
N ALA A 196 -11.59 23.08 18.18
CA ALA A 196 -10.27 22.55 17.82
C ALA A 196 -9.53 23.46 16.83
N LEU A 197 -10.24 23.94 15.81
CA LEU A 197 -9.73 24.89 14.83
C LEU A 197 -9.24 26.18 15.50
N PHE A 198 -10.03 26.74 16.41
CA PHE A 198 -9.66 27.96 17.11
C PHE A 198 -8.40 27.76 17.95
N ARG A 199 -8.29 26.66 18.71
CA ARG A 199 -7.07 26.35 19.47
C ARG A 199 -5.84 26.22 18.58
N PHE A 200 -5.98 25.56 17.43
CA PHE A 200 -4.92 25.47 16.44
C PHE A 200 -4.51 26.86 15.92
N GLU A 201 -5.46 27.69 15.48
CA GLU A 201 -5.19 29.04 14.97
C GLU A 201 -4.49 29.91 16.03
N GLN A 202 -4.92 29.83 17.29
CA GLN A 202 -4.29 30.59 18.38
C GLN A 202 -2.84 30.12 18.67
N ARG A 203 -2.52 28.85 18.40
CA ARG A 203 -1.17 28.30 18.63
C ARG A 203 -0.23 28.44 17.43
N ARG A 204 -0.76 28.34 16.21
CA ARG A 204 0.04 28.21 14.97
C ARG A 204 -0.16 29.36 13.98
N GLY A 205 -1.12 30.25 14.25
CA GLY A 205 -1.55 31.30 13.33
C GLY A 205 -2.64 30.82 12.37
N THR A 206 -3.34 31.79 11.78
CA THR A 206 -4.42 31.53 10.82
C THR A 206 -3.86 31.17 9.43
N PRO A 207 -4.17 29.99 8.88
CA PRO A 207 -3.80 29.62 7.51
C PRO A 207 -4.47 30.48 6.45
N ALA A 208 -3.85 30.57 5.28
CA ALA A 208 -4.49 31.17 4.10
C ALA A 208 -5.48 30.20 3.44
N ALA A 209 -5.18 28.90 3.50
CA ALA A 209 -6.06 27.87 2.95
C ALA A 209 -6.06 26.56 3.75
N TYR A 210 -7.23 25.95 3.86
CA TYR A 210 -7.45 24.62 4.39
C TYR A 210 -7.82 23.62 3.29
N TRP A 211 -7.44 22.37 3.46
CA TRP A 211 -7.71 21.26 2.55
C TRP A 211 -8.26 20.06 3.33
N SER A 212 -9.41 19.53 2.92
CA SER A 212 -10.01 18.32 3.52
C SER A 212 -10.48 17.34 2.44
N ASP A 213 -10.58 16.06 2.77
CA ASP A 213 -11.08 15.05 1.83
C ASP A 213 -12.60 15.15 1.60
N ASN A 214 -13.05 14.95 0.35
CA ASN A 214 -14.47 14.83 -0.02
C ASN A 214 -14.83 13.34 -0.21
N GLY A 215 -15.19 12.66 0.87
CA GLY A 215 -15.19 11.19 0.93
C GLY A 215 -16.49 10.50 0.52
N THR A 216 -16.75 10.26 -0.76
CA THR A 216 -17.90 9.42 -1.19
C THR A 216 -17.64 7.91 -1.18
N ASN A 217 -16.48 7.42 -0.73
CA ASN A 217 -16.20 5.98 -0.68
C ASN A 217 -15.21 5.60 0.45
N ILE A 218 -15.58 4.64 1.32
CA ILE A 218 -14.79 3.51 1.88
C ILE A 218 -15.26 3.07 3.29
N VAL A 219 -15.13 1.75 3.52
CA VAL A 219 -15.71 0.85 4.52
C VAL A 219 -15.23 1.02 5.98
N GLY A 220 -16.16 0.87 6.94
CA GLY A 220 -15.91 0.47 8.33
C GLY A 220 -15.78 1.63 9.32
N ALA A 221 -14.58 1.81 9.91
CA ALA A 221 -14.30 2.84 10.91
C ALA A 221 -13.80 4.18 10.31
N LYS A 222 -13.30 4.14 9.06
CA LYS A 222 -12.99 5.35 8.28
C LYS A 222 -14.29 6.07 7.89
N TRP A 223 -15.37 5.31 7.70
CA TRP A 223 -16.68 5.80 7.30
C TRP A 223 -17.32 6.70 8.37
N GLU A 224 -17.33 6.30 9.65
CA GLU A 224 -17.92 7.11 10.75
C GLU A 224 -17.24 8.50 10.86
N ILE A 225 -15.92 8.53 10.72
CA ILE A 225 -15.15 9.78 10.76
C ILE A 225 -15.38 10.61 9.48
N GLN A 226 -15.40 9.97 8.31
CA GLN A 226 -15.62 10.63 7.03
C GLN A 226 -17.04 11.18 6.87
N GLU A 227 -18.05 10.41 7.26
CA GLU A 227 -19.46 10.84 7.30
C GLU A 227 -19.60 12.02 8.25
N CYS A 228 -18.92 11.99 9.39
CA CYS A 228 -18.93 13.12 10.31
C CYS A 228 -18.23 14.36 9.76
N ILE A 229 -17.07 14.22 9.10
CA ILE A 229 -16.44 15.35 8.39
C ILE A 229 -17.40 15.93 7.35
N GLN A 230 -18.17 15.09 6.66
CA GLN A 230 -19.21 15.53 5.69
C GLN A 230 -20.44 16.13 6.35
N ARG A 231 -20.78 15.71 7.58
CA ARG A 231 -21.89 16.25 8.38
C ARG A 231 -21.54 17.56 9.08
N LEU A 232 -20.25 17.90 9.17
CA LEU A 232 -19.86 19.25 9.56
C LEU A 232 -20.57 20.22 8.61
N ASP A 233 -21.26 21.20 9.18
CA ASP A 233 -22.01 22.19 8.40
C ASP A 233 -21.01 23.04 7.61
N HIS A 234 -20.71 22.57 6.40
CA HIS A 234 -19.71 23.17 5.53
C HIS A 234 -20.10 24.59 5.13
N ALA A 235 -21.40 24.90 5.08
CA ALA A 235 -21.87 26.25 4.81
C ALA A 235 -21.54 27.18 6.00
N LYS A 236 -21.85 26.75 7.23
CA LYS A 236 -21.49 27.49 8.45
C LYS A 236 -19.98 27.68 8.61
N ILE A 237 -19.18 26.64 8.34
CA ILE A 237 -17.72 26.73 8.38
C ILE A 237 -17.20 27.68 7.30
N ALA A 238 -17.69 27.55 6.07
CA ALA A 238 -17.28 28.43 4.97
C ALA A 238 -17.67 29.89 5.21
N GLU A 239 -18.83 30.16 5.80
CA GLU A 239 -19.28 31.50 6.16
C GLU A 239 -18.34 32.15 7.21
N ILE A 240 -18.06 31.44 8.31
CA ILE A 240 -17.15 31.90 9.36
C ILE A 240 -15.75 32.18 8.79
N LEU A 241 -15.26 31.31 7.91
CA LEU A 241 -13.93 31.44 7.32
C LEU A 241 -13.85 32.49 6.21
N SER A 242 -14.95 32.72 5.48
CA SER A 242 -15.05 33.75 4.44
C SER A 242 -14.88 35.15 5.03
N ILE A 243 -15.50 35.41 6.19
CA ILE A 243 -15.31 36.65 6.96
C ILE A 243 -13.82 36.87 7.29
N ARG A 244 -13.09 35.78 7.56
CA ARG A 244 -11.66 35.79 7.93
C ARG A 244 -10.71 35.77 6.72
N ARG A 245 -11.24 35.84 5.49
CA ARG A 245 -10.49 35.74 4.22
C ARG A 245 -9.69 34.42 4.08
N VAL A 246 -10.18 33.35 4.69
CA VAL A 246 -9.58 32.01 4.61
C VAL A 246 -10.32 31.19 3.55
N THR A 247 -9.56 30.48 2.71
CA THR A 247 -10.13 29.60 1.67
C THR A 247 -10.19 28.15 2.14
N TRP A 248 -11.31 27.47 1.88
CA TRP A 248 -11.45 26.03 2.18
C TRP A 248 -11.61 25.24 0.89
N HIS A 249 -10.75 24.24 0.69
CA HIS A 249 -10.74 23.38 -0.47
C HIS A 249 -11.09 21.95 -0.11
N PHE A 250 -11.91 21.32 -0.94
CA PHE A 250 -12.24 19.91 -0.83
C PHE A 250 -11.49 19.13 -1.90
N ASN A 251 -10.82 18.06 -1.52
CA ASN A 251 -10.15 17.20 -2.49
C ASN A 251 -11.19 16.55 -3.40
N PRO A 252 -10.94 16.48 -4.72
CA PRO A 252 -11.82 15.75 -5.61
C PRO A 252 -11.78 14.24 -5.25
N PRO A 253 -12.92 13.51 -5.39
CA PRO A 253 -13.03 12.09 -4.99
C PRO A 253 -11.98 11.14 -5.58
N ALA A 254 -11.33 11.55 -6.68
CA ALA A 254 -10.35 10.77 -7.42
C ALA A 254 -8.88 11.19 -7.17
N ALA A 255 -8.57 11.96 -6.12
CA ALA A 255 -7.21 12.42 -5.79
C ALA A 255 -6.60 11.75 -4.52
N PRO A 256 -6.47 10.41 -4.46
CA PRO A 256 -5.95 9.70 -3.28
C PRO A 256 -4.50 10.06 -2.92
N HIS A 257 -3.75 10.65 -3.85
CA HIS A 257 -2.38 11.12 -3.62
C HIS A 257 -2.31 12.33 -2.67
N MET A 258 -3.38 13.13 -2.57
CA MET A 258 -3.47 14.22 -1.59
C MET A 258 -3.79 13.64 -0.19
N GLY A 259 -4.74 12.71 -0.13
CA GLY A 259 -5.11 11.98 1.09
C GLY A 259 -3.97 11.14 1.69
N GLY A 260 -3.20 10.45 0.85
CA GLY A 260 -2.14 9.53 1.31
C GLY A 260 -1.07 10.19 2.19
N ALA A 261 -0.83 11.49 2.02
CA ALA A 261 0.17 12.23 2.78
C ALA A 261 -0.22 12.41 4.26
N TRP A 262 -1.49 12.68 4.56
CA TRP A 262 -1.98 12.73 5.95
C TRP A 262 -2.38 11.36 6.48
N GLU A 263 -2.85 10.43 5.65
CA GLU A 263 -3.11 9.05 6.08
C GLU A 263 -1.87 8.37 6.67
N ALA A 264 -0.69 8.62 6.08
CA ALA A 264 0.57 8.14 6.63
C ALA A 264 0.88 8.74 8.02
N LEU A 265 0.57 10.02 8.22
CA LEU A 265 0.74 10.70 9.51
C LEU A 265 -0.24 10.16 10.56
N ILE A 266 -1.50 9.96 10.19
CA ILE A 266 -2.51 9.34 11.06
C ILE A 266 -2.07 7.93 11.47
N ARG A 267 -1.54 7.13 10.53
CA ARG A 267 -1.05 5.80 10.85
C ARG A 267 0.09 5.84 11.87
N SER A 268 1.04 6.76 11.71
CA SER A 268 2.13 6.96 12.66
C SER A 268 1.63 7.45 14.02
N ALA A 269 0.68 8.39 14.04
CA ALA A 269 0.05 8.89 15.25
C ALA A 269 -0.67 7.77 16.02
N LYS A 270 -1.52 7.00 15.33
CA LYS A 270 -2.24 5.86 15.91
C LYS A 270 -1.27 4.84 16.49
N ARG A 271 -0.20 4.49 15.79
CA ARG A 271 0.81 3.55 16.29
C ARG A 271 1.44 4.04 17.60
N ALA A 272 1.83 5.31 17.66
CA ALA A 272 2.40 5.89 18.88
C ALA A 272 1.39 5.92 20.03
N LEU A 273 0.15 6.34 19.77
CA LEU A 273 -0.93 6.38 20.77
C LEU A 273 -1.30 4.99 21.27
N THR A 274 -1.38 3.98 20.40
CA THR A 274 -1.64 2.59 20.82
C THR A 274 -0.56 2.06 21.75
N ALA A 275 0.71 2.42 21.52
CA ALA A 275 1.80 2.06 22.42
C ALA A 275 1.67 2.78 23.78
N ILE A 276 1.34 4.07 23.77
CA ILE A 276 1.15 4.87 24.99
C ILE A 276 -0.04 4.38 25.81
N PHE A 277 -1.15 3.98 25.17
CA PHE A 277 -2.38 3.58 25.85
C PHE A 277 -2.44 2.09 26.22
N TYR A 278 -1.41 1.31 25.90
CA TYR A 278 -1.41 -0.12 26.16
C TYR A 278 -1.63 -0.42 27.65
N LYS A 279 -2.74 -1.12 27.96
CA LYS A 279 -3.19 -1.49 29.32
C LYS A 279 -3.48 -0.31 30.26
N ARG A 280 -3.82 0.87 29.72
CA ARG A 280 -4.09 2.07 30.52
C ARG A 280 -5.53 2.54 30.38
N THR A 281 -6.06 3.10 31.46
CA THR A 281 -7.33 3.82 31.44
C THR A 281 -7.09 5.22 30.89
N LEU A 282 -7.85 5.59 29.85
CA LEU A 282 -7.71 6.89 29.21
C LEU A 282 -8.64 7.90 29.88
N THR A 283 -8.11 9.05 30.27
CA THR A 283 -8.88 10.25 30.68
C THR A 283 -8.67 11.36 29.65
N ASP A 284 -9.49 12.42 29.67
CA ASP A 284 -9.34 13.55 28.75
C ASP A 284 -7.95 14.21 28.90
N GLU A 285 -7.43 14.28 30.12
CA GLU A 285 -6.10 14.84 30.42
C GLU A 285 -4.96 13.96 29.88
N ILE A 286 -5.06 12.64 30.05
CA ILE A 286 -4.08 11.69 29.50
C ILE A 286 -4.11 11.73 27.98
N LEU A 287 -5.30 11.78 27.36
CA LEU A 287 -5.44 11.88 25.92
C LEU A 287 -4.81 13.17 25.39
N LEU A 288 -5.11 14.32 25.99
CA LEU A 288 -4.54 15.61 25.61
C LEU A 288 -3.00 15.57 25.70
N THR A 289 -2.46 15.07 26.80
CA THR A 289 -1.01 14.96 27.01
C THR A 289 -0.36 14.02 25.99
N ALA A 290 -0.99 12.89 25.70
CA ALA A 290 -0.51 11.95 24.69
C ALA A 290 -0.53 12.55 23.29
N LEU A 291 -1.54 13.35 22.93
CA LEU A 291 -1.55 14.07 21.66
C LEU A 291 -0.42 15.09 21.56
N CYS A 292 -0.16 15.87 22.62
CA CYS A 292 0.98 16.81 22.65
C CYS A 292 2.32 16.08 22.47
N TYR A 293 2.51 14.95 23.15
CA TYR A 293 3.72 14.15 23.02
C TYR A 293 3.87 13.54 21.62
N VAL A 294 2.78 12.99 21.06
CA VAL A 294 2.79 12.42 19.71
C VAL A 294 2.97 13.51 18.65
N GLU A 295 2.44 14.71 18.86
CA GLU A 295 2.72 15.87 17.99
C GLU A 295 4.22 16.16 17.96
N ASN A 296 4.88 16.23 19.12
CA ASN A 296 6.33 16.46 19.20
C ASN A 296 7.11 15.32 18.52
N LEU A 297 6.73 14.06 18.78
CA LEU A 297 7.32 12.89 18.14
C LEU A 297 7.22 12.94 16.61
N LEU A 298 6.03 13.28 16.09
CA LEU A 298 5.82 13.37 14.65
C LEU A 298 6.60 14.53 14.05
N ASN A 299 6.71 15.67 14.74
CA ASN A 299 7.47 16.82 14.23
C ASN A 299 8.99 16.65 14.34
N GLY A 300 9.50 15.76 15.20
CA GLY A 300 10.90 15.36 15.25
C GLY A 300 11.32 14.33 14.19
N ARG A 301 10.40 13.88 13.32
CA ARG A 301 10.72 12.87 12.30
C ARG A 301 11.57 13.45 11.16
N PRO A 302 12.47 12.66 10.55
CA PRO A 302 13.25 13.12 9.40
C PRO A 302 12.36 13.33 8.16
N LEU A 303 12.58 14.44 7.44
CA LEU A 303 11.92 14.74 6.15
C LEU A 303 12.62 14.06 4.97
N ALA A 304 13.90 13.76 5.11
CA ALA A 304 14.74 13.12 4.11
C ALA A 304 15.44 11.89 4.69
N TYR A 305 15.91 11.00 3.82
CA TYR A 305 16.69 9.85 4.24
C TYR A 305 18.02 10.31 4.86
N ALA A 306 18.33 9.79 6.05
CA ALA A 306 19.61 10.00 6.70
C ALA A 306 20.63 9.03 6.08
N PRO A 307 21.74 9.50 5.48
CA PRO A 307 22.79 8.60 5.03
C PRO A 307 23.44 7.91 6.24
N SER A 308 23.58 6.57 6.19
CA SER A 308 24.15 5.79 7.29
C SER A 308 25.63 6.09 7.58
N GLU A 309 26.33 6.70 6.62
CA GLU A 309 27.80 6.79 6.59
C GLU A 309 28.33 8.15 7.10
N THR A 310 27.50 9.18 7.19
CA THR A 310 27.91 10.53 7.60
C THR A 310 27.31 10.88 8.97
N ARG A 311 28.12 10.77 10.02
CA ARG A 311 27.73 11.12 11.41
C ARG A 311 27.48 12.62 11.63
N GLU A 312 27.89 13.46 10.69
CA GLU A 312 27.95 14.92 10.86
C GLU A 312 26.76 15.68 10.27
N MET A 313 25.84 15.01 9.56
CA MET A 313 24.74 15.68 8.89
C MET A 313 23.45 15.53 9.70
N GLU A 314 23.04 16.61 10.40
CA GLU A 314 21.74 16.66 11.06
C GLU A 314 20.62 16.65 10.00
N VAL A 315 19.69 15.71 10.15
CA VAL A 315 18.60 15.54 9.18
C VAL A 315 17.52 16.58 9.43
N LEU A 316 17.06 17.23 8.36
CA LEU A 316 16.00 18.22 8.46
C LEU A 316 14.69 17.58 8.94
N THR A 317 14.09 18.15 9.99
CA THR A 317 12.81 17.74 10.57
C THR A 317 11.77 18.86 10.42
N PRO A 318 10.46 18.57 10.51
CA PRO A 318 9.46 19.62 10.67
C PRO A 318 9.74 20.56 11.85
N HIS A 319 10.34 20.06 12.92
CA HIS A 319 10.70 20.87 14.10
C HIS A 319 11.68 21.99 13.78
N HIS A 320 12.68 21.71 12.93
CA HIS A 320 13.62 22.73 12.45
C HIS A 320 12.88 23.84 11.72
N LEU A 321 11.87 23.49 10.91
CA LEU A 321 11.07 24.44 10.16
C LEU A 321 10.02 25.18 11.01
N LEU A 322 9.58 24.59 12.12
CA LEU A 322 8.58 25.19 13.02
C LEU A 322 9.19 26.08 14.10
N THR A 323 10.32 25.65 14.66
CA THR A 323 10.88 26.24 15.88
C THR A 323 12.32 26.72 15.71
N GLY A 324 12.92 26.50 14.53
CA GLY A 324 14.31 26.84 14.26
C GLY A 324 15.33 25.93 14.96
N ARG A 325 14.87 24.90 15.69
CA ARG A 325 15.74 23.99 16.44
C ARG A 325 15.18 22.58 16.47
N ASN A 326 16.05 21.62 16.72
CA ASN A 326 15.62 20.28 17.07
C ASN A 326 15.07 20.28 18.50
N GLN A 327 14.06 19.46 18.77
CA GLN A 327 13.53 19.31 20.12
C GLN A 327 13.63 17.84 20.52
N PRO A 328 14.37 17.53 21.60
CA PRO A 328 14.40 16.18 22.11
C PRO A 328 13.00 15.79 22.57
N ASN A 329 12.60 14.56 22.24
CA ASN A 329 11.30 14.04 22.62
C ASN A 329 11.45 13.16 23.86
N PHE A 330 11.23 13.74 25.04
CA PHE A 330 11.23 13.01 26.30
C PHE A 330 9.81 12.52 26.61
N PRO A 331 9.60 11.22 26.87
CA PRO A 331 8.30 10.73 27.31
C PRO A 331 7.99 11.36 28.68
N PRO A 332 6.79 11.92 28.89
CA PRO A 332 6.39 12.33 30.22
C PRO A 332 6.35 11.11 31.16
N ASP A 333 6.72 11.30 32.42
CA ASP A 333 6.65 10.25 33.46
C ASP A 333 5.21 9.73 33.67
N LEU A 334 4.21 10.48 33.19
CA LEU A 334 2.83 10.02 33.04
C LEU A 334 2.72 8.71 32.25
N PHE A 335 3.69 8.37 31.40
CA PHE A 335 3.75 7.16 30.59
C PHE A 335 4.56 6.01 31.21
N THR A 336 5.13 6.17 32.40
CA THR A 336 5.81 5.11 33.16
C THR A 336 4.94 4.63 34.32
N ASP A 337 5.18 3.43 34.85
CA ASP A 337 4.32 2.80 35.88
C ASP A 337 4.63 3.28 37.33
N PHE A 338 5.43 4.35 37.49
CA PHE A 338 5.76 4.95 38.79
C PHE A 338 5.00 6.29 38.98
N ARG A 339 4.22 6.40 40.07
CA ARG A 339 3.40 7.57 40.45
C ARG A 339 4.26 8.81 40.84
N PRO A 340 3.62 9.95 41.22
CA PRO A 340 2.95 10.94 40.40
C PRO A 340 3.69 12.30 40.45
N TYR A 341 3.51 13.10 39.40
CA TYR A 341 3.64 14.56 39.32
C TYR A 341 4.20 15.32 40.55
N PHE A 342 5.51 15.22 40.78
CA PHE A 342 6.30 16.27 41.41
C PHE A 342 7.68 16.29 40.75
N PRO A 343 8.06 17.36 40.05
CA PRO A 343 9.38 17.44 39.45
C PRO A 343 10.41 17.56 40.57
N GLN A 344 11.19 16.49 40.80
CA GLN A 344 12.49 16.59 41.48
C GLN A 344 13.44 17.58 40.74
N THR A 345 13.06 18.02 39.54
CA THR A 345 13.77 19.03 38.74
C THR A 345 13.40 20.48 39.04
N LEU A 346 12.33 20.78 39.81
CA LEU A 346 11.96 22.16 40.16
C LEU A 346 12.63 22.68 41.44
N GLU A 347 13.10 21.80 42.33
CA GLU A 347 13.96 22.19 43.46
C GLU A 347 15.31 22.78 42.99
N GLY A 348 15.74 22.46 41.77
CA GLY A 348 16.91 23.06 41.13
C GLY A 348 16.63 24.38 40.41
N MET A 349 15.39 24.64 39.99
CA MET A 349 15.03 25.86 39.24
C MET A 349 14.52 27.00 40.12
N LEU A 350 14.09 26.73 41.36
CA LEU A 350 13.67 27.76 42.33
C LEU A 350 14.81 28.22 43.27
N LYS A 351 16.06 27.86 42.97
CA LYS A 351 17.27 28.31 43.69
C LYS A 351 18.11 29.31 42.86
N LEU A 352 17.45 30.21 42.13
CA LEU A 352 18.04 31.41 41.54
C LEU A 352 17.21 32.64 41.86
#